data_AF-A0A939UCN5-F1
#
_entry.id   AF-A0A939UCN5-F1
#
_cell.length_a   1.000
_cell.length_b   1.000
_cell.length_c   1.000
_cell.angle_alpha   90.00
_cell.angle_beta   90.00
_cell.angle_gamma   90.00
#
_symmetry.space_group_name_H-M   'P 1'
#
loop_
_entity.id
_entity.type
_entity.pdbx_description
1 polymer ?
#
loop_
_entity_poly.entity_id
_entity_poly.type
_entity_poly.pdbx_seq_one_letter_code
_entity_poly.pdbx_strand_id
1 'polypeptide(L)'
;MTQDEQKQKNAKKKYKFPFVFLSRLTRNAAFVLFLICIFLFLLYMIGNYQSFVDQTQLLILSILSFCAIVLCIMTVLSFLQEAVFLFIQKKKTGTIFSMLFFLFMLVLGVFFIVFASVIRRLSLGI
;
A
#
# COMPACT_ATOMS: atom_id res chain seq x y z
N MET A 1 -22.90 -21.59 31.76
CA MET A 1 -21.74 -21.05 31.01
C MET A 1 -20.55 -21.12 31.95
N THR A 2 -19.67 -22.10 31.73
CA THR A 2 -18.56 -22.43 32.65
C THR A 2 -17.48 -21.34 32.63
N GLN A 3 -16.75 -21.15 33.73
CA GLN A 3 -15.70 -20.11 33.81
C GLN A 3 -14.64 -20.23 32.70
N ASP A 4 -14.39 -21.45 32.21
CA ASP A 4 -13.50 -21.71 31.07
C ASP A 4 -14.05 -21.21 29.73
N GLU A 5 -15.36 -21.22 29.53
CA GLU A 5 -16.01 -20.67 28.33
C GLU A 5 -15.92 -19.13 28.30
N GLN A 6 -16.00 -18.48 29.47
CA GLN A 6 -15.80 -17.04 29.58
C GLN A 6 -14.34 -16.65 29.37
N LYS A 7 -13.38 -17.43 29.90
CA LYS A 7 -11.93 -17.21 29.66
C LYS A 7 -11.58 -17.34 28.19
N GLN A 8 -12.11 -18.36 27.49
CA GLN A 8 -11.90 -18.52 26.05
C GLN A 8 -12.57 -17.42 25.21
N LYS A 9 -13.79 -16.98 25.56
CA LYS A 9 -14.45 -15.83 24.90
C LYS A 9 -13.67 -14.53 25.10
N ASN A 10 -13.13 -14.30 26.30
CA ASN A 10 -12.35 -13.11 26.62
C ASN A 10 -10.97 -13.13 25.95
N ALA A 11 -10.31 -14.28 25.88
CA ALA A 11 -9.07 -14.45 25.12
C ALA A 11 -9.29 -14.19 23.62
N LYS A 12 -10.32 -14.80 23.01
CA LYS A 12 -10.69 -14.56 21.60
C LYS A 12 -11.06 -13.10 21.31
N LYS A 13 -11.68 -12.38 22.28
CA LYS A 13 -11.93 -10.93 22.20
C LYS A 13 -10.63 -10.11 22.27
N LYS A 14 -9.69 -10.48 23.14
CA LYS A 14 -8.43 -9.75 23.35
C LYS A 14 -7.50 -9.80 22.14
N TYR A 15 -7.49 -10.89 21.37
CA TYR A 15 -6.75 -10.99 20.10
C TYR A 15 -7.45 -10.33 18.90
N LYS A 16 -8.78 -10.19 18.93
CA LYS A 16 -9.53 -9.48 17.88
C LYS A 16 -9.27 -7.97 17.84
N PHE A 17 -9.05 -7.34 18.99
CA PHE A 17 -8.86 -5.89 19.09
C PHE A 17 -7.55 -5.36 18.46
N PRO A 18 -6.35 -5.92 18.78
CA PRO A 18 -5.11 -5.46 18.17
C PRO A 18 -5.08 -5.75 16.67
N PHE A 19 -5.66 -6.86 16.22
CA PHE A 19 -5.67 -7.23 14.80
C PHE A 19 -6.51 -6.26 13.93
N VAL A 20 -7.69 -5.85 14.41
CA VAL A 20 -8.54 -4.87 13.69
C VAL A 20 -7.92 -3.47 13.69
N PHE A 21 -7.23 -3.09 14.76
CA PHE A 21 -6.50 -1.82 14.80
C PHE A 21 -5.31 -1.84 13.84
N LEU A 22 -4.50 -2.90 13.85
CA LEU A 22 -3.35 -3.07 12.99
C LEU A 22 -3.74 -3.12 11.51
N SER A 23 -4.85 -3.77 11.16
CA SER A 23 -5.34 -3.81 9.78
C SER A 23 -5.83 -2.46 9.28
N ARG A 24 -6.53 -1.69 10.13
CA ARG A 24 -6.91 -0.30 9.80
C ARG A 24 -5.68 0.58 9.61
N LEU A 25 -4.68 0.44 10.48
CA LEU A 25 -3.44 1.22 10.40
C LEU A 25 -2.68 0.89 9.12
N THR A 26 -2.50 -0.40 8.80
CA THR A 26 -1.80 -0.86 7.60
C THR A 26 -2.51 -0.37 6.33
N ARG A 27 -3.85 -0.46 6.29
CA ARG A 27 -4.65 0.04 5.17
C ARG A 27 -4.53 1.55 4.98
N ASN A 28 -4.65 2.32 6.06
CA ASN A 28 -4.54 3.77 5.99
C ASN A 28 -3.12 4.20 5.59
N ALA A 29 -2.09 3.52 6.12
CA ALA A 29 -0.70 3.75 5.73
C ALA A 29 -0.47 3.45 4.24
N ALA A 30 -1.01 2.34 3.72
CA ALA A 30 -0.95 2.02 2.29
C ALA A 30 -1.66 3.09 1.44
N PHE A 31 -2.83 3.56 1.87
CA PHE A 31 -3.56 4.62 1.16
C PHE A 31 -2.80 5.96 1.16
N VAL A 32 -2.21 6.35 2.28
CA VAL A 32 -1.37 7.56 2.36
C VAL A 32 -0.13 7.43 1.48
N LEU A 33 0.56 6.29 1.50
CA LEU A 33 1.69 6.01 0.63
C LEU A 33 1.31 6.08 -0.86
N PHE A 34 0.13 5.57 -1.21
CA PHE A 34 -0.39 5.66 -2.56
C PHE A 34 -0.62 7.11 -3.01
N LEU A 35 -1.22 7.94 -2.16
CA LEU A 35 -1.39 9.37 -2.43
C LEU A 35 -0.04 10.09 -2.57
N ILE A 36 0.94 9.74 -1.73
CA ILE A 36 2.31 10.26 -1.84
C ILE A 36 2.94 9.87 -3.19
N CYS A 37 2.76 8.62 -3.65
CA CYS A 37 3.26 8.20 -4.96
C CYS A 37 2.63 9.00 -6.09
N ILE A 38 1.30 9.21 -6.06
CA ILE A 38 0.61 10.06 -7.05
C ILE A 38 1.15 11.49 -7.02
N PHE A 39 1.29 12.06 -5.82
CA PHE A 39 1.81 13.42 -5.66
C PHE A 39 3.22 13.56 -6.23
N LEU A 40 4.13 12.64 -5.90
CA LEU A 40 5.51 12.64 -6.42
C LEU A 40 5.55 12.45 -7.94
N PHE A 41 4.68 11.59 -8.48
CA PHE A 41 4.55 11.39 -9.92
C PHE A 41 4.09 12.68 -10.62
N LEU A 42 3.06 13.35 -10.11
CA LEU A 42 2.60 14.64 -10.64
C LEU A 42 3.68 15.73 -10.51
N LEU A 43 4.38 15.76 -9.38
CA LEU A 43 5.49 16.69 -9.15
C LEU A 43 6.61 16.48 -10.17
N TYR A 44 6.92 15.22 -10.49
CA TYR A 44 7.87 14.89 -11.56
C TYR A 44 7.36 15.39 -12.93
N MET A 45 6.10 15.14 -13.29
CA MET A 45 5.54 15.58 -14.57
C MET A 45 5.55 17.11 -14.71
N ILE A 46 5.17 17.84 -13.65
CA ILE A 46 5.20 19.31 -13.61
C ILE A 46 6.64 19.81 -13.66
N GLY A 47 7.54 19.23 -12.86
CA GLY A 47 8.95 19.60 -12.85
C GLY A 47 9.61 19.39 -14.21
N ASN A 48 9.26 18.31 -14.91
CA ASN A 48 9.71 18.05 -16.27
C ASN A 48 9.18 19.09 -17.26
N TYR A 49 7.90 19.46 -17.16
CA TYR A 49 7.32 20.53 -17.99
C TYR A 49 7.96 21.91 -17.74
N GLN A 50 8.29 22.21 -16.48
CA GLN A 50 8.96 23.45 -16.08
C GLN A 50 10.48 23.42 -16.26
N SER A 51 11.05 22.34 -16.83
CA SER A 51 12.49 22.16 -17.00
C SER A 51 13.29 22.32 -15.70
N PHE A 52 12.83 21.68 -14.62
CA PHE A 52 13.59 21.59 -13.37
C PHE A 52 14.94 20.92 -13.59
N VAL A 53 15.92 21.28 -12.76
CA VAL A 53 17.26 20.70 -12.76
C VAL A 53 17.20 19.17 -12.70
N ASP A 54 17.93 18.51 -13.59
CA ASP A 54 17.92 17.05 -13.77
C ASP A 54 18.18 16.28 -12.46
N GLN A 55 19.09 16.78 -11.63
CA GLN A 55 19.39 16.19 -10.32
C GLN A 55 18.17 16.18 -9.39
N THR A 56 17.37 17.24 -9.40
CA THR A 56 16.12 17.31 -8.62
C THR A 56 15.09 16.31 -9.14
N GLN A 57 14.98 16.17 -10.46
CA GLN A 57 14.07 15.20 -11.06
C GLN A 57 14.46 13.74 -10.75
N LEU A 58 15.76 13.42 -10.82
CA LEU A 58 16.30 12.11 -10.45
C LEU A 58 16.05 11.79 -8.96
N LEU A 59 16.18 12.80 -8.09
CA LEU A 59 15.86 12.66 -6.67
C LEU A 59 14.37 12.37 -6.44
N ILE A 60 13.47 13.09 -7.12
CA ILE A 60 12.02 12.83 -7.06
C ILE A 60 11.72 11.39 -7.51
N LEU A 61 12.33 10.93 -8.60
CA LEU A 61 12.19 9.54 -9.07
C LEU A 61 12.71 8.50 -8.07
N SER A 62 13.79 8.83 -7.36
CA SER A 62 14.34 7.97 -6.31
C SER A 62 13.39 7.79 -5.15
N ILE A 63 12.83 8.90 -4.67
CA ILE A 63 11.83 8.88 -3.59
C ILE A 63 10.56 8.15 -4.08
N LEU A 64 10.09 8.43 -5.30
CA LEU A 64 8.93 7.75 -5.89
C LEU A 64 9.13 6.24 -5.95
N SER A 65 10.28 5.77 -6.46
CA SER A 65 10.59 4.34 -6.53
C SER A 65 10.63 3.70 -5.15
N PHE A 66 11.24 4.36 -4.15
CA PHE A 66 11.28 3.85 -2.80
C PHE A 66 9.88 3.75 -2.17
N CYS A 67 9.09 4.82 -2.28
CA CYS A 67 7.70 4.84 -1.81
C CYS A 67 6.85 3.76 -2.50
N ALA A 68 7.04 3.55 -3.81
CA ALA A 68 6.31 2.54 -4.56
C ALA A 68 6.68 1.10 -4.14
N ILE A 69 7.93 0.82 -3.79
CA ILE A 69 8.35 -0.47 -3.21
C ILE A 69 7.66 -0.70 -1.86
N VAL A 70 7.70 0.29 -0.96
CA VAL A 70 7.04 0.20 0.35
C VAL A 70 5.53 0.03 0.19
N LEU A 71 4.91 0.73 -0.77
CA LEU A 71 3.51 0.57 -1.11
C LEU A 71 3.19 -0.86 -1.57
N CYS A 72 4.01 -1.47 -2.42
CA CYS A 72 3.82 -2.86 -2.86
C CYS A 72 3.84 -3.84 -1.67
N ILE A 73 4.77 -3.65 -0.73
CA ILE A 73 4.85 -4.50 0.48
C ILE A 73 3.58 -4.32 1.33
N MET A 74 3.19 -3.07 1.59
CA MET A 74 2.02 -2.76 2.43
C MET A 74 0.70 -3.23 1.81
N THR A 75 0.58 -3.17 0.48
CA THR A 75 -0.60 -3.65 -0.25
C THR A 75 -0.72 -5.17 -0.22
N VAL A 76 0.40 -5.91 -0.37
CA VAL A 76 0.41 -7.37 -0.21
C VAL A 76 0.02 -7.78 1.21
N LEU A 77 0.56 -7.12 2.24
CA LEU A 77 0.18 -7.38 3.63
C LEU A 77 -1.30 -7.09 3.90
N SER A 78 -1.82 -5.98 3.37
CA SER A 78 -3.24 -5.62 3.51
C SER A 78 -4.17 -6.60 2.78
N PHE A 79 -3.75 -7.09 1.61
CA PHE A 79 -4.48 -8.10 0.85
C PHE A 79 -4.57 -9.42 1.61
N LEU A 80 -3.46 -9.90 2.19
CA LEU A 80 -3.45 -11.11 3.01
C LEU A 80 -4.34 -10.97 4.26
N GLN A 81 -4.33 -9.80 4.90
CA GLN A 81 -5.22 -9.52 6.03
C GLN A 81 -6.70 -9.60 5.66
N GLU A 82 -7.11 -9.00 4.52
CA GLU A 82 -8.48 -9.09 4.03
C GLU A 82 -8.86 -10.53 3.61
N ALA A 83 -7.92 -11.30 3.03
CA ALA A 83 -8.13 -12.71 2.69
C ALA A 83 -8.47 -13.55 3.93
N VAL A 84 -7.70 -13.37 5.02
CA VAL A 84 -7.96 -14.02 6.32
C VAL A 84 -9.32 -13.58 6.88
N PHE A 85 -9.67 -12.30 6.75
CA PHE A 85 -10.94 -11.78 7.25
C PHE A 85 -12.15 -12.34 6.49
N LEU A 86 -12.03 -12.54 5.18
CA LEU A 86 -13.02 -13.20 4.33
C LEU A 86 -13.28 -14.64 4.79
N PHE A 87 -12.22 -15.38 5.08
CA PHE A 87 -12.29 -16.76 5.53
C PHE A 87 -12.99 -16.89 6.90
N ILE A 88 -12.70 -15.97 7.83
CA ILE A 88 -13.22 -16.02 9.20
C ILE A 88 -14.64 -15.44 9.32
N GLN A 89 -14.94 -14.30 8.70
CA GLN A 89 -16.18 -13.55 8.97
C GLN A 89 -17.28 -13.73 7.92
N LYS A 90 -17.01 -14.40 6.79
CA LYS A 90 -17.96 -14.65 5.69
C LYS A 90 -18.73 -13.43 5.17
N LYS A 91 -18.31 -12.20 5.49
CA LYS A 91 -18.86 -10.96 4.91
C LYS A 91 -18.26 -10.79 3.52
N LYS A 92 -19.08 -10.93 2.48
CA LYS A 92 -18.58 -11.12 1.10
C LYS A 92 -18.38 -9.82 0.31
N THR A 93 -19.36 -8.93 0.26
CA THR A 93 -19.35 -7.85 -0.75
C THR A 93 -18.32 -6.75 -0.46
N GLY A 94 -18.30 -6.18 0.74
CA GLY A 94 -17.37 -5.09 1.08
C GLY A 94 -15.89 -5.49 1.03
N THR A 95 -15.57 -6.73 1.43
CA THR A 95 -14.18 -7.21 1.42
C THR A 95 -13.67 -7.48 0.01
N ILE A 96 -14.51 -7.96 -0.92
CA ILE A 96 -14.10 -8.18 -2.32
C ILE A 96 -13.70 -6.85 -2.98
N PHE A 97 -14.47 -5.78 -2.77
CA PHE A 97 -14.10 -4.45 -3.29
C PHE A 97 -12.77 -3.96 -2.71
N SER A 98 -12.55 -4.13 -1.41
CA SER A 98 -11.25 -3.79 -0.78
C SER A 98 -10.09 -4.58 -1.39
N MET A 99 -10.27 -5.88 -1.64
CA MET A 99 -9.22 -6.70 -2.25
C MET A 99 -8.92 -6.28 -3.69
N LEU A 100 -9.95 -5.97 -4.48
CA LEU A 100 -9.78 -5.45 -5.84
C LEU A 100 -9.04 -4.11 -5.83
N PHE A 101 -9.35 -3.25 -4.87
CA PHE A 101 -8.68 -1.97 -4.69
C PHE A 101 -7.19 -2.13 -4.31
N PHE A 102 -6.85 -3.06 -3.41
CA PHE A 102 -5.44 -3.35 -3.11
C PHE A 102 -4.69 -3.95 -4.31
N LEU A 103 -5.35 -4.78 -5.11
CA LEU A 103 -4.77 -5.30 -6.35
C LEU A 103 -4.48 -4.16 -7.34
N PHE A 104 -5.42 -3.23 -7.50
CA PHE A 104 -5.21 -2.05 -8.32
C PHE A 104 -4.04 -1.19 -7.82
N MET A 105 -3.95 -0.95 -6.51
CA MET A 105 -2.81 -0.24 -5.92
C MET A 105 -1.48 -0.95 -6.14
N LEU A 106 -1.47 -2.29 -6.07
CA LEU A 106 -0.27 -3.09 -6.33
C LEU A 106 0.19 -2.92 -7.79
N VAL A 107 -0.74 -2.99 -8.76
CA VAL A 107 -0.44 -2.76 -10.18
C VAL A 107 0.13 -1.37 -10.40
N LEU A 108 -0.47 -0.34 -9.79
CA LEU A 108 0.05 1.03 -9.89
C LEU A 108 1.41 1.20 -9.19
N GLY A 109 1.64 0.54 -8.05
CA GLY A 109 2.93 0.51 -7.39
C GLY A 109 4.02 -0.08 -8.28
N VAL A 110 3.75 -1.23 -8.91
CA VAL A 110 4.67 -1.85 -9.88
C VAL A 110 4.91 -0.92 -11.07
N PHE A 111 3.87 -0.29 -11.61
CA PHE A 111 3.99 0.70 -12.68
C PHE A 111 4.94 1.84 -12.29
N PHE A 112 4.81 2.44 -11.11
CA PHE A 112 5.69 3.52 -10.66
C PHE A 112 7.15 3.07 -10.51
N ILE A 113 7.39 1.84 -10.02
CA ILE A 113 8.75 1.28 -9.92
C ILE A 113 9.37 1.15 -11.33
N VAL A 114 8.63 0.55 -12.26
CA VAL A 114 9.09 0.36 -13.64
C VAL A 114 9.32 1.71 -14.32
N PHE A 115 8.37 2.63 -14.21
CA PHE A 115 8.48 3.98 -14.76
C PHE A 115 9.72 4.70 -14.24
N ALA A 116 9.92 4.76 -12.92
CA ALA A 116 11.08 5.40 -12.33
C ALA A 116 12.40 4.73 -12.75
N SER A 117 12.40 3.40 -12.90
CA SER A 117 13.58 2.66 -13.35
C SER A 117 13.94 2.94 -14.80
N VAL A 118 12.94 2.96 -15.69
CA VAL A 118 13.12 3.22 -17.13
C VAL A 118 13.63 4.64 -17.36
N ILE A 119 12.97 5.64 -16.77
CA ILE A 119 13.35 7.04 -16.93
C ILE A 119 14.76 7.29 -16.36
N ARG A 120 15.11 6.66 -15.23
CA ARG A 120 16.47 6.79 -14.68
C ARG A 120 17.53 6.23 -15.64
N ARG A 121 17.28 5.10 -16.30
CA ARG A 121 18.21 4.54 -17.29
C ARG A 121 18.37 5.46 -18.49
N LEU A 122 17.25 5.96 -19.02
CA LEU A 122 17.25 6.93 -20.12
C LEU A 122 18.02 8.21 -19.75
N SER A 123 17.83 8.72 -18.53
CA SER A 123 18.55 9.91 -18.04
C SER A 123 20.05 9.68 -17.85
N LEU A 124 20.48 8.44 -17.59
CA LEU A 124 21.89 8.07 -17.47
C LEU A 124 22.53 7.69 -18.82
N GLY A 125 21.76 7.67 -19.91
CA GLY A 125 22.24 7.32 -21.24
C GLY A 125 22.48 5.82 -21.47
N ILE A 126 21.80 4.96 -20.71
CA ILE A 126 21.81 3.48 -20.84
C ILE A 126 20.46 3.01 -21.39
#